data_AF-A0A1W2A9I8-F1
#
_entry.id   AF-A0A1W2A9I8-F1
#
_cell.length_a   1.000
_cell.length_b   1.000
_cell.length_c   1.000
_cell.angle_alpha   90.00
_cell.angle_beta   90.00
_cell.angle_gamma   90.00
#
_symmetry.space_group_name_H-M   'P 1'
#
loop_
_entity.id
_entity.type
_entity.pdbx_description
1 polymer ?
#
loop_
_entity_poly.entity_id
_entity_poly.type
_entity_poly.pdbx_seq_one_letter_code
_entity_poly.pdbx_strand_id
1 'polypeptide(L)'
;MTTAPTLTTLPTLPSLVVGTVSHRRRTPVEHAFTHRHYQWLVDLADLPRHRWPLRLLTRIEARDHLSGGAAGGGIRGDLERFLARRGVDLDPTDRVVMLAHARVLGHVFDPLTVYWCLAPDGHLRATVLEVHNTYGERHAYLLDVDASGRAGTAKEFYVSPFNDTEGDYAVSLRLDPARVTVTVGLDRASTRVITATTTGVPTPATAGAIWRTAGRHLLMTWRVTALIRLHGIRLWARRLPVQPRSPHHQEDLR
;
A
#
# COMPACT_ATOMS: atom_id res chain seq x y z
N MET A 1 14.50 22.28 -15.13
CA MET A 1 14.09 22.25 -13.72
C MET A 1 12.66 21.74 -13.70
N THR A 2 12.48 20.43 -13.48
CA THR A 2 11.15 19.82 -13.34
C THR A 2 10.65 20.14 -11.95
N THR A 3 9.66 21.02 -11.84
CA THR A 3 9.07 21.40 -10.55
C THR A 3 8.38 20.18 -9.96
N ALA A 4 8.88 19.69 -8.82
CA ALA A 4 8.28 18.56 -8.11
C ALA A 4 6.81 18.87 -7.73
N PRO A 5 5.89 17.87 -7.75
CA PRO A 5 4.51 18.06 -7.33
C PRO A 5 4.43 18.67 -5.93
N THR A 6 3.69 19.76 -5.79
CA THR A 6 3.27 20.30 -4.50
C THR A 6 1.94 19.66 -4.11
N LEU A 7 1.90 18.94 -2.99
CA LEU A 7 0.64 18.44 -2.44
C LEU A 7 -0.05 19.59 -1.70
N THR A 8 -1.12 20.11 -2.30
CA THR A 8 -1.69 21.42 -1.92
C THR A 8 -2.36 21.41 -0.54
N THR A 9 -2.88 20.26 -0.06
CA THR A 9 -3.42 20.15 1.30
C THR A 9 -3.52 18.68 1.71
N LEU A 10 -3.03 18.33 2.91
CA LEU A 10 -3.23 17.01 3.49
C LEU A 10 -4.59 16.89 4.18
N PRO A 11 -5.25 15.71 4.16
CA PRO A 11 -6.37 15.43 5.05
C PRO A 11 -5.94 15.50 6.52
N THR A 12 -6.91 15.63 7.43
CA THR A 12 -6.66 15.47 8.87
C THR A 12 -6.06 14.09 9.16
N LEU A 13 -4.98 14.05 9.92
CA LEU A 13 -4.31 12.84 10.37
C LEU A 13 -4.45 12.70 11.90
N PRO A 14 -4.58 11.47 12.43
CA PRO A 14 -4.83 10.23 11.70
C PRO A 14 -6.26 10.18 11.14
N SER A 15 -6.43 9.56 9.97
CA SER A 15 -7.75 9.33 9.37
C SER A 15 -7.96 7.88 8.91
N LEU A 16 -9.23 7.49 8.87
CA LEU A 16 -9.70 6.27 8.24
C LEU A 16 -10.15 6.61 6.82
N VAL A 17 -9.45 6.08 5.84
CA VAL A 17 -9.81 6.17 4.42
C VAL A 17 -10.81 5.06 4.12
N VAL A 18 -12.10 5.39 4.16
CA VAL A 18 -13.19 4.42 3.98
C VAL A 18 -13.67 4.46 2.53
N GLY A 19 -13.69 3.30 1.87
CA GLY A 19 -14.12 3.23 0.46
C GLY A 19 -14.03 1.83 -0.12
N THR A 20 -13.48 1.71 -1.33
CA THR A 20 -13.47 0.45 -2.09
C THR A 20 -12.10 0.14 -2.70
N VAL A 21 -11.78 -1.14 -2.74
CA VAL A 21 -10.78 -1.71 -3.66
C VAL A 21 -11.53 -2.31 -4.85
N SER A 22 -11.08 -2.00 -6.05
CA SER A 22 -11.50 -2.65 -7.28
C SER A 22 -10.30 -3.28 -7.97
N HIS A 23 -10.50 -4.48 -8.52
CA HIS A 23 -9.54 -5.11 -9.41
C HIS A 23 -10.25 -5.43 -10.71
N ARG A 24 -9.64 -5.08 -11.82
CA ARG A 24 -10.08 -5.45 -13.17
C ARG A 24 -8.90 -6.03 -13.94
N ARG A 25 -8.99 -7.32 -14.26
CA ARG A 25 -8.13 -7.99 -15.22
C ARG A 25 -8.84 -7.98 -16.57
N ARG A 26 -8.16 -7.57 -17.62
CA ARG A 26 -8.69 -7.50 -18.99
C ARG A 26 -8.25 -8.68 -19.86
N THR A 27 -7.07 -9.24 -19.60
CA THR A 27 -6.50 -10.35 -20.40
C THR A 27 -5.95 -11.47 -19.51
N PRO A 28 -6.01 -12.75 -19.94
CA PRO A 28 -6.66 -13.27 -21.15
C PRO A 28 -8.19 -13.45 -21.00
N VAL A 29 -8.70 -13.46 -19.76
CA VAL A 29 -10.14 -13.51 -19.45
C VAL A 29 -10.48 -12.29 -18.61
N GLU A 30 -11.52 -11.56 -19.02
CA GLU A 30 -11.98 -10.40 -18.27
C GLU A 30 -12.58 -10.84 -16.92
N HIS A 31 -12.05 -10.28 -15.84
CA HIS A 31 -12.58 -10.49 -14.50
C HIS A 31 -12.46 -9.20 -13.71
N ALA A 32 -13.57 -8.77 -13.11
CA ALA A 32 -13.62 -7.60 -12.28
C ALA A 32 -14.33 -7.90 -10.96
N PHE A 33 -13.79 -7.37 -9.87
CA PHE A 33 -14.46 -7.39 -8.58
C PHE A 33 -14.23 -6.07 -7.85
N THR A 34 -15.14 -5.74 -6.94
CA THR A 34 -15.04 -4.57 -6.08
C THR A 34 -15.49 -4.93 -4.68
N HIS A 35 -14.71 -4.54 -3.68
CA HIS A 35 -14.99 -4.80 -2.27
C HIS A 35 -14.84 -3.53 -1.45
N ARG A 36 -15.68 -3.40 -0.43
CA ARG A 36 -15.52 -2.32 0.55
C ARG A 36 -14.31 -2.61 1.42
N HIS A 37 -13.56 -1.58 1.76
CA HIS A 37 -12.40 -1.66 2.64
C HIS A 37 -12.25 -0.36 3.43
N TYR A 38 -11.28 -0.35 4.33
CA TYR A 38 -10.74 0.89 4.86
C TYR A 38 -9.24 0.74 5.09
N GLN A 39 -8.53 1.86 4.99
CA GLN A 39 -7.12 1.97 5.33
C GLN A 39 -6.92 3.10 6.35
N TRP A 40 -5.81 3.05 7.06
CA TRP A 40 -5.33 4.12 7.92
C TRP A 40 -4.43 5.04 7.12
N LEU A 41 -4.68 6.34 7.21
CA LEU A 41 -3.78 7.38 6.76
C LEU A 41 -3.21 8.09 7.99
N VAL A 42 -1.90 7.96 8.19
CA VAL A 42 -1.22 8.36 9.43
C VAL A 42 0.07 9.10 9.14
N ASP A 43 0.49 9.95 10.07
CA ASP A 43 1.86 10.46 10.12
C ASP A 43 2.73 9.43 10.86
N LEU A 44 3.86 9.01 10.28
CA LEU A 44 4.76 8.07 10.95
C LEU A 44 5.35 8.63 12.25
N ALA A 45 5.48 9.96 12.37
CA ALA A 45 5.94 10.61 13.59
C ALA A 45 4.90 10.51 14.73
N ASP A 46 3.61 10.39 14.39
CA ASP A 46 2.49 10.35 15.33
C ASP A 46 1.52 9.19 15.01
N LEU A 47 2.06 7.97 15.06
CA LEU A 47 1.24 6.76 14.91
C LEU A 47 0.18 6.66 16.04
N PRO A 48 -1.05 6.21 15.74
CA PRO A 48 -2.12 6.13 16.72
C PRO A 48 -1.79 5.17 17.88
N ARG A 49 -1.74 5.71 19.11
CA ARG A 49 -1.47 4.95 20.35
C ARG A 49 -2.71 4.83 21.23
N HIS A 50 -3.66 3.99 20.82
CA HIS A 50 -4.87 3.76 21.61
C HIS A 50 -4.66 2.75 22.75
N ARG A 51 -5.44 2.91 23.84
CA ARG A 51 -5.51 1.94 24.95
C ARG A 51 -6.47 0.79 24.61
N TRP A 52 -6.45 -0.26 25.44
CA TRP A 52 -7.45 -1.33 25.35
C TRP A 52 -8.87 -0.76 25.55
N PRO A 53 -9.89 -1.20 24.78
CA PRO A 53 -9.86 -2.25 23.75
C PRO A 53 -9.57 -1.75 22.34
N LEU A 54 -9.57 -0.44 22.06
CA LEU A 54 -9.30 0.11 20.72
C LEU A 54 -7.94 -0.32 20.16
N ARG A 55 -6.96 -0.55 21.03
CA ARG A 55 -5.64 -1.10 20.65
C ARG A 55 -5.76 -2.40 19.85
N LEU A 56 -6.81 -3.19 20.02
CA LEU A 56 -7.01 -4.43 19.26
C LEU A 56 -7.34 -4.17 17.77
N LEU A 57 -7.69 -2.95 17.39
CA LEU A 57 -8.20 -2.58 16.06
C LEU A 57 -7.30 -1.59 15.30
N THR A 58 -6.24 -1.09 15.94
CA THR A 58 -5.54 0.14 15.50
C THR A 58 -4.01 -0.03 15.43
N ARG A 59 -3.49 -1.24 15.54
CA ARG A 59 -2.04 -1.49 15.59
C ARG A 59 -1.41 -1.41 14.20
N ILE A 60 -0.48 -0.49 14.02
CA ILE A 60 0.46 -0.43 12.90
C ILE A 60 1.84 -0.72 13.50
N GLU A 61 2.54 -1.73 12.99
CA GLU A 61 3.77 -2.24 13.61
C GLU A 61 4.88 -2.38 12.57
N ALA A 62 6.11 -2.03 12.93
CA ALA A 62 7.23 -2.05 11.99
C ALA A 62 7.48 -3.40 11.33
N ARG A 63 7.24 -4.52 12.05
CA ARG A 63 7.40 -5.88 11.51
C ARG A 63 6.56 -6.15 10.25
N ASP A 64 5.48 -5.39 10.05
CA ASP A 64 4.56 -5.55 8.93
C ASP A 64 4.98 -4.77 7.69
N HIS A 65 6.04 -3.98 7.77
CA HIS A 65 6.45 -3.06 6.72
C HIS A 65 7.95 -3.15 6.45
N LEU A 66 8.35 -2.85 5.21
CA LEU A 66 9.73 -2.65 4.75
C LEU A 66 10.71 -3.73 5.26
N SER A 67 11.71 -3.38 6.06
CA SER A 67 12.67 -4.32 6.64
C SER A 67 12.28 -4.83 8.04
N GLY A 68 11.06 -4.57 8.48
CA GLY A 68 10.53 -5.09 9.74
C GLY A 68 11.01 -4.32 10.98
N GLY A 69 11.52 -3.11 10.80
CA GLY A 69 12.22 -2.30 11.81
C GLY A 69 13.70 -2.67 11.97
N ALA A 70 14.26 -3.53 11.12
CA ALA A 70 15.64 -3.98 11.22
C ALA A 70 16.67 -2.86 11.02
N ALA A 71 16.26 -1.73 10.42
CA ALA A 71 17.14 -0.60 10.26
C ALA A 71 17.36 0.24 11.52
N GLY A 72 16.58 0.01 12.58
CA GLY A 72 16.42 0.96 13.69
C GLY A 72 15.41 2.06 13.32
N GLY A 73 14.88 2.78 14.31
CA GLY A 73 13.91 3.87 14.06
C GLY A 73 12.51 3.44 13.59
N GLY A 74 12.21 2.13 13.62
CA GLY A 74 10.91 1.59 13.20
C GLY A 74 10.67 1.70 11.69
N ILE A 75 9.42 1.96 11.28
CA ILE A 75 9.06 2.06 9.86
C ILE A 75 9.79 3.22 9.19
N ARG A 76 9.97 4.34 9.89
CA ARG A 76 10.65 5.52 9.34
C ARG A 76 12.12 5.22 9.03
N GLY A 77 12.86 4.60 9.95
CA GLY A 77 14.27 4.30 9.71
C GLY A 77 14.49 3.24 8.62
N ASP A 78 13.58 2.27 8.50
CA ASP A 78 13.57 1.36 7.34
C ASP A 78 13.37 2.12 6.03
N LEU A 79 12.45 3.09 6.01
CA LEU A 79 12.17 3.92 4.83
C LEU A 79 13.36 4.82 4.47
N GLU A 80 13.96 5.48 5.46
CA GLU A 80 15.15 6.30 5.30
C GLU A 80 16.30 5.47 4.70
N ARG A 81 16.56 4.27 5.21
CA ARG A 81 17.58 3.37 4.64
C ARG A 81 17.25 2.93 3.21
N PHE A 82 15.98 2.64 2.93
CA PHE A 82 15.53 2.26 1.59
C PHE A 82 15.76 3.39 0.57
N LEU A 83 15.43 4.63 0.96
CA LEU A 83 15.57 5.82 0.14
C LEU A 83 17.04 6.24 -0.04
N ALA A 84 17.85 6.23 1.02
CA ALA A 84 19.26 6.60 0.97
C ALA A 84 20.06 5.71 0.00
N ARG A 85 19.77 4.39 -0.02
CA ARG A 85 20.35 3.45 -1.00
C ARG A 85 20.00 3.77 -2.46
N ARG A 86 18.97 4.59 -2.69
CA ARG A 86 18.50 5.04 -4.01
C ARG A 86 18.80 6.52 -4.26
N GLY A 87 19.69 7.11 -3.46
CA GLY A 87 20.16 8.48 -3.62
C GLY A 87 19.16 9.55 -3.16
N VAL A 88 18.19 9.19 -2.31
CA VAL A 88 17.22 10.12 -1.73
C VAL A 88 17.41 10.16 -0.22
N ASP A 89 17.82 11.30 0.30
CA ASP A 89 17.93 11.53 1.74
C ASP A 89 16.69 12.27 2.25
N LEU A 90 16.09 11.75 3.32
CA LEU A 90 15.04 12.45 4.05
C LEU A 90 15.63 13.32 5.14
N ASP A 91 15.14 14.54 5.25
CA ASP A 91 15.44 15.42 6.37
C ASP A 91 14.63 14.99 7.61
N PRO A 92 15.17 15.13 8.84
CA PRO A 92 14.41 14.88 10.06
C PRO A 92 13.10 15.68 10.16
N THR A 93 13.03 16.86 9.54
CA THR A 93 11.83 17.70 9.49
C THR A 93 10.81 17.26 8.44
N ASP A 94 11.18 16.35 7.53
CA ASP A 94 10.26 15.83 6.53
C ASP A 94 9.17 15.00 7.19
N ARG A 95 7.93 15.25 6.77
CA ARG A 95 6.77 14.47 7.18
C ARG A 95 6.64 13.23 6.31
N VAL A 96 6.44 12.07 6.93
CA VAL A 96 6.12 10.83 6.20
C VAL A 96 4.67 10.45 6.48
N VAL A 97 3.82 10.63 5.47
CA VAL A 97 2.43 10.20 5.50
C VAL A 97 2.32 8.79 4.94
N MET A 98 1.69 7.89 5.68
CA MET A 98 1.56 6.48 5.34
C MET A 98 0.08 6.10 5.19
N LEU A 99 -0.26 5.45 4.08
CA LEU A 99 -1.54 4.77 3.86
C LEU A 99 -1.33 3.26 3.95
N ALA A 100 -1.98 2.60 4.92
CA ALA A 100 -1.76 1.19 5.23
C ALA A 100 -2.96 0.54 5.90
N HIS A 101 -3.01 -0.78 5.97
CA HIS A 101 -3.96 -1.50 6.83
C HIS A 101 -3.38 -1.69 8.24
N ALA A 102 -4.21 -1.50 9.27
CA ALA A 102 -3.83 -1.82 10.64
C ALA A 102 -4.18 -3.28 10.98
N ARG A 103 -3.47 -3.83 11.97
CA ARG A 103 -3.82 -5.10 12.61
C ARG A 103 -5.15 -5.00 13.34
N VAL A 104 -6.04 -5.92 13.00
CA VAL A 104 -7.35 -6.12 13.62
C VAL A 104 -7.35 -7.49 14.30
N LEU A 105 -7.54 -7.50 15.62
CA LEU A 105 -7.51 -8.70 16.46
C LEU A 105 -6.23 -9.54 16.28
N GLY A 106 -5.11 -8.85 16.00
CA GLY A 106 -3.79 -9.48 15.85
C GLY A 106 -3.45 -9.92 14.43
N HIS A 107 -4.37 -9.83 13.47
CA HIS A 107 -4.14 -10.16 12.07
C HIS A 107 -4.12 -8.91 11.18
N VAL A 108 -3.24 -8.88 10.19
CA VAL A 108 -3.21 -7.86 9.14
C VAL A 108 -3.05 -8.53 7.79
N PHE A 109 -3.79 -8.02 6.81
CA PHE A 109 -3.59 -8.28 5.39
C PHE A 109 -3.46 -6.92 4.75
N ASP A 110 -2.23 -6.53 4.40
CA ASP A 110 -1.93 -5.23 3.81
C ASP A 110 -1.27 -5.40 2.44
N PRO A 111 -2.05 -5.58 1.37
CA PRO A 111 -1.48 -5.85 0.05
C PRO A 111 -0.72 -4.63 -0.53
N LEU A 112 -0.95 -3.44 0.01
CA LEU A 112 -0.42 -2.19 -0.52
C LEU A 112 -0.28 -1.13 0.57
N THR A 113 0.95 -0.71 0.81
CA THR A 113 1.29 0.47 1.62
C THR A 113 1.83 1.58 0.71
N VAL A 114 1.43 2.82 0.96
CA VAL A 114 1.98 4.00 0.26
C VAL A 114 2.58 4.96 1.27
N TYR A 115 3.80 5.43 0.99
CA TYR A 115 4.49 6.46 1.76
C TYR A 115 4.66 7.71 0.92
N TRP A 116 4.16 8.85 1.37
CA TRP A 116 4.47 10.17 0.82
C TRP A 116 5.45 10.88 1.75
N CYS A 117 6.64 11.20 1.26
CA CYS A 117 7.66 11.94 1.99
C CYS A 117 7.61 13.40 1.58
N LEU A 118 7.28 14.27 2.53
CA LEU A 118 6.93 15.66 2.29
C LEU A 118 7.92 16.57 3.01
N ALA A 119 8.52 17.49 2.27
CA ALA A 119 9.30 18.57 2.84
C ALA A 119 8.40 19.51 3.68
N PRO A 120 8.97 20.30 4.61
CA PRO A 120 8.21 21.23 5.44
C PRO A 120 7.38 22.26 4.66
N ASP A 121 7.81 22.59 3.44
CA ASP A 121 7.13 23.49 2.50
C ASP A 121 6.01 22.80 1.69
N GLY A 122 5.78 21.51 1.91
CA GLY A 122 4.75 20.71 1.24
C GLY A 122 5.18 20.10 -0.11
N HIS A 123 6.44 20.28 -0.52
CA HIS A 123 6.96 19.60 -1.71
C HIS A 123 7.11 18.09 -1.46
N LEU A 124 6.68 17.28 -2.43
CA LEU A 124 6.87 15.84 -2.40
C LEU A 124 8.32 15.50 -2.75
N ARG A 125 9.08 14.98 -1.78
CA ARG A 125 10.46 14.52 -2.00
C ARG A 125 10.51 13.15 -2.66
N ALA A 126 9.68 12.25 -2.18
CA ALA A 126 9.63 10.88 -2.67
C ALA A 126 8.28 10.25 -2.38
N THR A 127 7.88 9.31 -3.23
CA THR A 127 6.82 8.37 -2.91
C THR A 127 7.35 6.96 -2.97
N VAL A 128 7.00 6.14 -1.97
CA VAL A 128 7.32 4.71 -1.98
C VAL A 128 6.04 3.90 -1.99
N LEU A 129 5.96 2.94 -2.90
CA LEU A 129 4.88 1.97 -3.00
C LEU A 129 5.39 0.61 -2.54
N GLU A 130 4.94 0.16 -1.37
CA GLU A 130 5.28 -1.17 -0.86
C GLU A 130 4.13 -2.13 -1.18
N VAL A 131 4.45 -3.18 -1.93
CA VAL A 131 3.51 -4.21 -2.36
C VAL A 131 3.81 -5.50 -1.62
N HIS A 132 2.78 -6.12 -1.06
CA HIS A 132 2.87 -7.41 -0.38
C HIS A 132 2.20 -8.49 -1.22
N ASN A 133 2.78 -9.68 -1.21
CA ASN A 133 2.14 -10.85 -1.79
C ASN A 133 1.56 -11.77 -0.70
N THR A 134 0.76 -12.73 -1.12
CA THR A 134 0.06 -13.66 -0.21
C THR A 134 0.98 -14.71 0.42
N TYR A 135 2.26 -14.72 0.04
CA TYR A 135 3.30 -15.62 0.52
C TYR A 135 4.17 -15.01 1.62
N GLY A 136 3.86 -13.77 2.04
CA GLY A 136 4.61 -13.06 3.08
C GLY A 136 5.88 -12.39 2.56
N GLU A 137 6.06 -12.32 1.24
CA GLU A 137 7.09 -11.49 0.63
C GLU A 137 6.53 -10.08 0.40
N ARG A 138 7.43 -9.10 0.39
CA ARG A 138 7.14 -7.69 0.15
C ARG A 138 8.26 -7.08 -0.67
N HIS A 139 7.91 -6.03 -1.42
CA HIS A 139 8.83 -5.27 -2.25
C HIS A 139 8.40 -3.81 -2.27
N ALA A 140 9.37 -2.90 -2.28
CA ALA A 140 9.11 -1.46 -2.28
C ALA A 140 9.66 -0.82 -3.56
N TYR A 141 8.81 -0.02 -4.21
CA TYR A 141 9.15 0.77 -5.38
C TYR A 141 9.32 2.23 -4.98
N LEU A 142 10.45 2.84 -5.35
CA LEU A 142 10.59 4.29 -5.36
C LEU A 142 9.93 4.83 -6.62
N LEU A 143 8.96 5.73 -6.48
CA LEU A 143 8.22 6.31 -7.59
C LEU A 143 8.68 7.74 -7.85
N ASP A 144 8.99 8.02 -9.12
CA ASP A 144 9.12 9.39 -9.63
C ASP A 144 7.74 9.89 -10.04
N VAL A 145 7.11 10.67 -9.15
CA VAL A 145 5.73 11.12 -9.29
C VAL A 145 5.71 12.52 -9.92
N ASP A 146 4.99 12.66 -11.02
CA ASP A 146 4.82 13.93 -11.72
C ASP A 146 3.84 14.89 -11.00
N ALA A 147 3.73 16.12 -11.50
CA ALA A 147 2.81 17.14 -11.00
C ALA A 147 1.32 16.71 -10.98
N SER A 148 0.95 15.71 -11.79
CA SER A 148 -0.41 15.15 -11.87
C SER A 148 -0.63 13.95 -10.95
N GLY A 149 0.36 13.59 -10.14
CA GLY A 149 0.30 12.44 -9.25
C GLY A 149 0.49 11.11 -9.97
N ARG A 150 1.13 11.09 -11.14
CA ARG A 150 1.36 9.86 -11.93
C ARG A 150 2.83 9.47 -11.93
N ALA A 151 3.08 8.17 -11.94
CA ALA A 151 4.41 7.60 -12.04
C ALA A 151 4.38 6.33 -12.91
N GLY A 152 5.51 6.06 -13.58
CA GLY A 152 5.78 4.78 -14.24
C GLY A 152 6.95 4.09 -13.56
N THR A 153 6.88 2.77 -13.35
CA THR A 153 8.03 1.98 -12.89
C THR A 153 8.00 0.60 -13.52
N ALA A 154 9.17 0.04 -13.84
CA ALA A 154 9.26 -1.35 -14.28
C ALA A 154 8.72 -2.28 -13.18
N LYS A 155 7.98 -3.33 -13.56
CA LYS A 155 7.51 -4.33 -12.60
C LYS A 155 8.65 -5.29 -12.27
N GLU A 156 9.03 -5.30 -11.00
CA GLU A 156 10.12 -6.16 -10.51
C GLU A 156 9.62 -7.26 -9.55
N PHE A 157 8.38 -7.18 -9.05
CA PHE A 157 7.89 -8.03 -7.96
C PHE A 157 6.86 -9.06 -8.39
N TYR A 158 7.07 -10.29 -7.90
CA TYR A 158 6.19 -11.43 -8.11
C TYR A 158 4.99 -11.38 -7.14
N VAL A 159 3.95 -10.66 -7.54
CA VAL A 159 2.75 -10.44 -6.70
C VAL A 159 1.71 -11.57 -6.77
N SER A 160 1.78 -12.47 -7.76
CA SER A 160 0.78 -13.53 -7.97
C SER A 160 1.38 -14.70 -8.76
N PRO A 161 1.04 -15.96 -8.41
CA PRO A 161 1.53 -17.15 -9.10
C PRO A 161 1.06 -17.30 -10.56
N PHE A 162 0.12 -16.43 -10.98
CA PHE A 162 -0.48 -16.44 -12.31
C PHE A 162 -0.09 -15.23 -13.16
N ASN A 163 0.84 -14.39 -12.67
CA ASN A 163 1.42 -13.26 -13.41
C ASN A 163 2.94 -13.34 -13.33
N ASP A 164 3.61 -13.47 -14.46
CA ASP A 164 5.06 -13.26 -14.56
C ASP A 164 5.44 -11.80 -14.21
N THR A 165 6.72 -11.49 -14.06
CA THR A 165 7.23 -10.15 -13.72
C THR A 165 7.24 -9.17 -14.89
N GLU A 166 6.88 -9.55 -16.11
CA GLU A 166 6.98 -8.68 -17.28
C GLU A 166 5.90 -7.58 -17.30
N GLY A 167 6.34 -6.37 -17.63
CA GLY A 167 5.51 -5.19 -17.87
C GLY A 167 5.91 -4.00 -17.01
N ASP A 168 5.14 -2.92 -17.15
CA ASP A 168 5.36 -1.66 -16.45
C ASP A 168 4.15 -1.35 -15.57
N TYR A 169 4.42 -0.87 -14.36
CA TYR A 169 3.40 -0.32 -13.51
C TYR A 169 3.14 1.14 -13.86
N ALA A 170 1.90 1.44 -14.25
CA ALA A 170 1.38 2.79 -14.37
C ALA A 170 0.62 3.14 -13.08
N VAL A 171 1.23 3.98 -12.24
CA VAL A 171 0.70 4.37 -10.94
C VAL A 171 0.06 5.75 -11.03
N SER A 172 -1.11 5.91 -10.40
CA SER A 172 -1.74 7.21 -10.19
C SER A 172 -2.18 7.36 -8.75
N LEU A 173 -1.73 8.45 -8.14
CA LEU A 173 -1.85 8.74 -6.73
C LEU A 173 -2.60 10.06 -6.56
N ARG A 174 -3.53 10.06 -5.62
CA ARG A 174 -4.28 11.23 -5.23
C ARG A 174 -4.38 11.24 -3.72
N LEU A 175 -3.85 12.28 -3.11
CA LEU A 175 -3.87 12.51 -1.67
C LEU A 175 -4.46 13.90 -1.43
N ASP A 176 -5.76 13.95 -1.14
CA ASP A 176 -6.45 15.19 -0.84
C ASP A 176 -7.49 15.02 0.30
N PRO A 177 -7.97 16.13 0.90
CA PRO A 177 -8.91 16.07 2.01
C PRO A 177 -10.28 15.47 1.69
N ALA A 178 -10.70 15.50 0.43
CA ALA A 178 -11.97 14.94 -0.02
C ALA A 178 -11.84 13.46 -0.42
N ARG A 179 -10.66 13.03 -0.89
CA ARG A 179 -10.44 11.70 -1.44
C ARG A 179 -8.97 11.30 -1.44
N VAL A 180 -8.74 10.05 -1.06
CA VAL A 180 -7.47 9.35 -1.28
C VAL A 180 -7.69 8.28 -2.33
N THR A 181 -6.85 8.22 -3.36
CA THR A 181 -6.93 7.20 -4.42
C THR A 181 -5.53 6.75 -4.81
N VAL A 182 -5.37 5.44 -4.93
CA VAL A 182 -4.17 4.78 -5.43
C VAL A 182 -4.60 3.82 -6.51
N THR A 183 -4.18 4.08 -7.74
CA THR A 183 -4.40 3.20 -8.88
C THR A 183 -3.07 2.64 -9.34
N VAL A 184 -3.01 1.33 -9.49
CA VAL A 184 -1.87 0.61 -10.04
C VAL A 184 -2.36 -0.17 -11.26
N GLY A 185 -1.95 0.28 -12.44
CA GLY A 185 -2.13 -0.43 -13.70
C GLY A 185 -0.90 -1.27 -14.02
N LEU A 186 -1.08 -2.47 -14.55
CA LEU A 186 -0.02 -3.25 -15.17
C LEU A 186 -0.20 -3.19 -16.69
N ASP A 187 0.73 -2.55 -17.37
CA ASP A 187 0.81 -2.47 -18.81
C ASP A 187 1.81 -3.51 -19.35
N ARG A 188 1.43 -4.24 -20.40
CA ARG A 188 2.29 -5.21 -21.10
C ARG A 188 2.17 -4.99 -22.60
N ALA A 189 3.30 -4.84 -23.28
CA ALA A 189 3.33 -4.51 -24.71
C ALA A 189 2.34 -3.38 -25.05
N SER A 190 2.38 -2.31 -24.24
CA SER A 190 1.51 -1.12 -24.35
C SER A 190 0.00 -1.38 -24.17
N THR A 191 -0.39 -2.53 -23.62
CA THR A 191 -1.78 -2.89 -23.33
C THR A 191 -2.02 -3.04 -21.83
N ARG A 192 -3.07 -2.40 -21.32
CA ARG A 192 -3.49 -2.53 -19.91
C ARG A 192 -4.04 -3.92 -19.61
N VAL A 193 -3.27 -4.72 -18.88
CA VAL A 193 -3.61 -6.09 -18.49
C VAL A 193 -4.45 -6.11 -17.21
N ILE A 194 -4.01 -5.40 -16.18
CA ILE A 194 -4.66 -5.34 -14.87
C ILE A 194 -4.73 -3.90 -14.39
N THR A 195 -5.81 -3.56 -13.70
CA THR A 195 -5.92 -2.32 -12.93
C THR A 195 -6.43 -2.66 -11.54
N ALA A 196 -5.68 -2.25 -10.53
CA ALA A 196 -6.10 -2.26 -9.14
C ALA A 196 -6.29 -0.82 -8.68
N THR A 197 -7.47 -0.46 -8.20
CA THR A 197 -7.76 0.88 -7.68
C THR A 197 -8.30 0.78 -6.28
N THR A 198 -7.59 1.40 -5.35
CA THR A 198 -8.00 1.64 -3.97
C THR A 198 -8.41 3.10 -3.87
N THR A 199 -9.66 3.37 -3.45
CA THR A 199 -10.16 4.75 -3.28
C THR A 199 -11.04 4.86 -2.05
N GLY A 200 -10.98 6.00 -1.37
CA GLY A 200 -11.83 6.26 -0.21
C GLY A 200 -11.84 7.72 0.21
N VAL A 201 -12.76 8.03 1.14
CA VAL A 201 -12.87 9.35 1.75
C VAL A 201 -12.13 9.30 3.09
N PRO A 202 -11.13 10.17 3.31
CA PRO A 202 -10.46 10.26 4.61
C PRO A 202 -11.43 10.85 5.64
N THR A 203 -11.59 10.15 6.76
CA THR A 203 -12.44 10.58 7.88
C THR A 203 -11.60 10.60 9.16
N PRO A 204 -11.64 11.67 9.98
CA PRO A 204 -10.83 11.74 11.20
C PRO A 204 -11.03 10.51 12.11
N ALA A 205 -9.93 9.91 12.56
CA ALA A 205 -9.93 8.65 13.31
C ALA A 205 -10.31 8.86 14.80
N THR A 206 -11.50 9.40 15.04
CA THR A 206 -12.09 9.48 16.38
C THR A 206 -12.43 8.08 16.90
N ALA A 207 -12.48 7.90 18.22
CA ALA A 207 -12.86 6.61 18.82
C ALA A 207 -14.20 6.07 18.29
N GLY A 208 -15.19 6.95 18.10
CA GLY A 208 -16.49 6.58 17.53
C GLY A 208 -16.40 6.16 16.05
N ALA A 209 -15.57 6.85 15.25
CA ALA A 209 -15.32 6.46 13.86
C ALA A 209 -14.62 5.11 13.76
N ILE A 210 -13.63 4.85 14.63
CA ILE A 210 -12.91 3.57 14.70
C ILE A 210 -13.88 2.43 15.00
N TRP A 211 -14.70 2.54 16.05
CA TRP A 211 -15.66 1.49 16.39
C TRP A 211 -16.70 1.25 15.29
N ARG A 212 -17.21 2.32 14.68
CA ARG A 212 -18.19 2.22 13.60
C ARG A 212 -17.61 1.53 12.36
N THR A 213 -16.39 1.89 11.98
CA THR A 213 -15.68 1.30 10.84
C THR A 213 -15.30 -0.15 11.15
N ALA A 214 -14.76 -0.42 12.34
CA ALA A 214 -14.47 -1.79 12.77
C ALA A 214 -15.73 -2.65 12.76
N GLY A 215 -16.86 -2.21 13.33
CA GLY A 215 -18.10 -2.99 13.30
C GLY A 215 -18.60 -3.35 11.90
N ARG A 216 -18.31 -2.52 10.89
CA ARG A 216 -18.68 -2.76 9.48
C ARG A 216 -17.66 -3.60 8.71
N HIS A 217 -16.42 -3.68 9.20
CA HIS A 217 -15.28 -4.26 8.47
C HIS A 217 -14.46 -5.26 9.30
N LEU A 218 -14.88 -5.64 10.52
CA LEU A 218 -14.09 -6.44 11.48
C LEU A 218 -13.66 -7.79 10.90
N LEU A 219 -14.57 -8.42 10.15
CA LEU A 219 -14.33 -9.70 9.51
C LEU A 219 -13.70 -9.55 8.12
N MET A 220 -13.45 -8.34 7.61
CA MET A 220 -12.89 -8.16 6.25
C MET A 220 -11.50 -8.76 6.13
N THR A 221 -10.57 -8.46 7.04
CA THR A 221 -9.18 -8.94 6.96
C THR A 221 -9.12 -10.47 7.01
N TRP A 222 -9.94 -11.07 7.89
CA TRP A 222 -10.09 -12.52 8.01
C TRP A 222 -10.77 -13.14 6.78
N ARG A 223 -11.87 -12.54 6.31
CA ARG A 223 -12.63 -12.99 5.13
C ARG A 223 -11.80 -12.89 3.85
N VAL A 224 -11.07 -11.81 3.63
CA VAL A 224 -10.22 -11.63 2.45
C VAL A 224 -9.09 -12.65 2.46
N THR A 225 -8.42 -12.84 3.61
CA THR A 225 -7.39 -13.88 3.76
C THR A 225 -7.96 -15.28 3.47
N ALA A 226 -9.13 -15.61 4.03
CA ALA A 226 -9.79 -16.89 3.80
C ALA A 226 -10.20 -17.07 2.32
N LEU A 227 -10.77 -16.03 1.68
CA LEU A 227 -11.16 -16.06 0.27
C LEU A 227 -9.95 -16.21 -0.64
N ILE A 228 -8.85 -15.52 -0.37
CA ILE A 228 -7.60 -15.66 -1.11
C ILE A 228 -7.06 -17.09 -0.99
N ARG A 229 -7.01 -17.64 0.22
CA ARG A 229 -6.57 -19.03 0.45
C ARG A 229 -7.48 -20.03 -0.26
N LEU A 230 -8.80 -19.88 -0.14
CA LEU A 230 -9.79 -20.74 -0.82
C LEU A 230 -9.70 -20.61 -2.35
N HIS A 231 -9.49 -19.41 -2.87
CA HIS A 231 -9.32 -19.18 -4.30
C HIS A 231 -8.02 -19.82 -4.80
N GLY A 232 -6.91 -19.67 -4.06
CA GLY A 232 -5.64 -20.35 -4.34
C GLY A 232 -5.80 -21.87 -4.39
N ILE A 233 -6.47 -22.47 -3.39
CA ILE A 233 -6.78 -23.90 -3.36
C ILE A 233 -7.66 -24.31 -4.56
N ARG A 234 -8.65 -23.50 -4.92
CA ARG A 234 -9.55 -23.76 -6.06
C ARG A 234 -8.83 -23.70 -7.41
N LEU A 235 -7.92 -22.75 -7.60
CA LEU A 235 -7.12 -22.64 -8.83
C LEU A 235 -6.10 -23.78 -8.93
N TRP A 236 -5.50 -24.18 -7.81
CA TRP A 236 -4.65 -25.37 -7.71
C TRP A 236 -5.42 -26.64 -8.07
N ALA A 237 -6.62 -26.83 -7.50
CA ALA A 237 -7.51 -27.95 -7.83
C ALA A 237 -7.96 -27.95 -9.31
N ARG A 238 -7.93 -26.79 -9.98
CA ARG A 238 -8.21 -26.63 -11.42
C ARG A 238 -6.98 -26.79 -12.33
N ARG A 239 -5.83 -27.20 -11.79
CA ARG A 239 -4.57 -27.49 -12.53
C ARG A 239 -4.08 -26.34 -13.41
N LEU A 240 -4.31 -25.10 -13.00
CA LEU A 240 -3.67 -23.96 -13.66
C LEU A 240 -2.14 -24.07 -13.49
N PRO A 241 -1.35 -23.89 -14.56
CA PRO A 241 0.11 -23.96 -14.46
C PRO A 241 0.59 -22.92 -13.47
N VAL A 242 1.29 -23.37 -12.42
CA VAL A 242 1.97 -22.48 -11.48
C VAL A 242 3.24 -22.02 -12.17
N GLN A 243 3.40 -20.70 -12.35
CA GLN A 243 4.64 -20.19 -12.91
C GLN A 243 5.79 -20.45 -11.93
N PRO A 244 6.94 -20.95 -12.40
CA PRO A 244 8.09 -21.23 -11.53
C PRO A 244 8.50 -19.98 -10.76
N ARG A 245 8.68 -20.13 -9.44
CA ARG A 245 9.14 -19.04 -8.59
C ARG A 245 10.64 -18.82 -8.79
N SER A 246 11.02 -17.63 -9.23
CA SER A 246 12.37 -17.11 -8.97
C SER A 246 12.39 -16.59 -7.54
N PRO A 247 13.29 -17.07 -6.64
CA PRO A 247 13.40 -16.53 -5.29
C PRO A 247 13.66 -15.03 -5.38
N HIS A 248 12.71 -14.21 -4.90
CA HIS A 248 12.98 -12.79 -4.78
C HIS A 248 13.87 -12.58 -3.55
N HIS A 249 15.13 -12.21 -3.77
CA HIS A 249 15.98 -11.77 -2.66
C HIS A 249 15.39 -10.46 -2.13
N GLN A 250 15.02 -10.42 -0.85
CA GLN A 250 14.59 -9.19 -0.17
C GLN A 250 15.77 -8.27 0.17
N GLU A 251 16.92 -8.44 -0.50
CA GLU A 251 18.14 -7.65 -0.26
C GLU A 251 17.90 -6.15 -0.49
N ASP A 252 17.05 -5.80 -1.44
CA ASP A 252 16.67 -4.41 -1.72
C ASP A 252 16.03 -3.70 -0.52
N LEU A 253 15.50 -4.46 0.44
CA LEU A 253 14.91 -3.95 1.68
C LEU A 253 15.88 -3.98 2.87
N ARG A 254 16.92 -4.83 2.90
CA ARG A 254 17.81 -5.02 4.08
C ARG A 254 18.93 -3.99 4.22
#